data_AF-A0A1Y3UDQ5-F1
#
_entry.id   AF-A0A1Y3UDQ5-F1
#
_cell.length_a   1.000
_cell.length_b   1.000
_cell.length_c   1.000
_cell.angle_alpha   90.00
_cell.angle_beta   90.00
_cell.angle_gamma   90.00
#
_symmetry.space_group_name_H-M   'P 1'
#
loop_
_entity.id
_entity.type
_entity.pdbx_description
1 polymer ?
#
loop_
_entity_poly.entity_id
_entity_poly.type
_entity_poly.pdbx_seq_one_letter_code
_entity_poly.pdbx_strand_id
1 'polypeptide(L)'
;MKRIKQCVVFLLVLILCGGLWVRSNRLYFSPEAAFHGAERGLRYGPSEEILLTYPRGDGSQIYVGKWNNGLSVIPVEQYLGLFWRMSTDVDVEGYHSMYGDVDARLTKESVLVGLSLLPEVTEVTCLFYSMEDEVEDLKPVEEITLPVAENGFFHEKMDFPQEKADMFYVGYVEGRTSAGEVVYRKGLGKDGKEYDVEGHQPQISSVGGWAYEDVKERKARP
;
A
#
# COMPACT_ATOMS: atom_id res chain seq x y z
N MET A 1 -38.71 -30.45 32.89
CA MET A 1 -38.23 -30.88 31.55
C MET A 1 -38.66 -29.97 30.40
N LYS A 2 -39.94 -29.52 30.28
CA LYS A 2 -40.36 -28.61 29.18
C LYS A 2 -39.63 -27.26 29.16
N ARG A 3 -39.45 -26.62 30.32
CA ARG A 3 -38.74 -25.34 30.43
C ARG A 3 -37.27 -25.42 30.01
N ILE A 4 -36.56 -26.47 30.41
CA ILE A 4 -35.15 -26.68 30.01
C ILE A 4 -35.04 -26.82 28.48
N LYS A 5 -35.92 -27.63 27.85
CA LYS A 5 -35.95 -27.77 26.38
C LYS A 5 -36.23 -26.43 25.69
N GLN A 6 -37.16 -25.63 26.21
CA GLN A 6 -37.44 -24.29 25.67
C GLN A 6 -36.24 -23.34 25.83
N CYS A 7 -35.59 -23.33 27.00
CA CYS A 7 -34.38 -22.54 27.22
C CYS A 7 -33.26 -22.91 26.25
N VAL A 8 -33.05 -24.21 25.99
CA VAL A 8 -32.06 -24.68 25.01
C VAL A 8 -32.41 -24.19 23.60
N VAL A 9 -33.68 -24.29 23.19
CA VAL A 9 -34.12 -23.79 21.88
C VAL A 9 -33.91 -22.28 21.76
N PHE A 10 -34.27 -21.49 22.78
CA PHE A 10 -34.04 -20.04 22.76
C PHE A 10 -32.55 -19.68 22.70
N LEU A 11 -31.69 -20.38 23.44
CA LEU A 11 -30.25 -20.18 23.36
C LEU A 11 -29.71 -20.47 21.96
N LEU A 12 -30.16 -21.54 21.31
CA LEU A 12 -29.77 -21.87 19.93
C LEU A 12 -30.21 -20.77 18.95
N VAL A 13 -31.44 -20.25 19.10
CA VAL A 13 -31.94 -19.14 18.28
C VAL A 13 -31.10 -17.88 18.49
N LEU A 14 -30.74 -17.55 19.73
CA LEU A 14 -29.88 -16.40 20.03
C LEU A 14 -28.48 -16.54 19.43
N ILE A 15 -27.89 -17.74 19.51
CA ILE A 15 -26.58 -18.01 18.91
C ILE A 15 -26.66 -17.90 17.38
N LEU A 16 -27.72 -18.43 16.76
CA LEU A 16 -27.92 -18.34 15.31
C LEU A 16 -28.10 -16.88 14.88
N CYS A 17 -28.99 -16.13 15.53
CA CYS A 17 -29.23 -14.72 15.23
C CYS A 17 -27.97 -13.88 15.47
N GLY A 18 -27.25 -14.12 16.56
CA GLY A 18 -25.98 -13.48 16.86
C GLY A 18 -24.92 -13.78 15.80
N GLY A 19 -24.78 -15.04 15.40
CA GLY A 19 -23.85 -15.44 14.34
C GLY A 19 -24.19 -14.83 12.98
N LEU A 20 -25.48 -14.77 12.62
CA LEU A 20 -25.94 -14.09 11.41
C LEU A 20 -25.66 -12.59 11.45
N TRP A 21 -25.85 -11.96 12.60
CA TRP A 21 -25.54 -10.54 12.79
C TRP A 21 -24.04 -10.26 12.65
N VAL A 22 -23.19 -11.07 13.30
CA VAL A 22 -21.71 -10.99 13.18
C VAL A 22 -21.29 -11.11 11.72
N ARG A 23 -21.81 -12.11 11.01
CA ARG A 23 -21.52 -12.33 9.58
C ARG A 23 -21.99 -11.18 8.70
N SER A 24 -23.21 -10.69 8.91
CA SER A 24 -23.81 -9.62 8.10
C SER A 24 -23.08 -8.30 8.25
N ASN A 25 -22.51 -8.05 9.44
CA ASN A 25 -21.73 -6.85 9.74
C ASN A 25 -20.22 -7.02 9.47
N ARG A 26 -19.79 -8.12 8.84
CA ARG A 26 -18.37 -8.42 8.57
C ARG A 26 -17.49 -8.27 9.81
N LEU A 27 -17.96 -8.83 10.92
CA LEU A 27 -17.24 -8.86 12.18
C LEU A 27 -16.46 -10.16 12.31
N TYR A 28 -15.23 -10.06 12.80
CA TYR A 28 -14.29 -11.17 12.93
C TYR A 28 -13.75 -11.25 14.35
N PHE A 29 -13.26 -12.41 14.77
CA PHE A 29 -12.72 -12.60 16.12
C PHE A 29 -11.21 -12.37 16.23
N SER A 30 -10.54 -12.08 15.10
CA SER A 30 -9.13 -11.73 15.06
C SER A 30 -8.89 -10.63 14.01
N PRO A 31 -7.85 -9.81 14.17
CA PRO A 31 -7.50 -8.77 13.21
C PRO A 31 -7.11 -9.35 11.84
N GLU A 32 -6.43 -10.49 11.79
CA GLU A 32 -6.03 -11.16 10.53
C GLU A 32 -7.26 -11.67 9.76
N ALA A 33 -8.26 -12.19 10.47
CA ALA A 33 -9.52 -12.58 9.86
C ALA A 33 -10.31 -11.38 9.34
N ALA A 34 -10.22 -10.22 10.03
CA ALA A 34 -10.77 -8.96 9.53
C ALA A 34 -10.03 -8.45 8.29
N PHE A 35 -8.70 -8.55 8.27
CA PHE A 35 -7.86 -8.22 7.13
C PHE A 35 -8.27 -9.03 5.89
N HIS A 36 -8.21 -10.36 5.95
CA HIS A 36 -8.64 -11.23 4.84
C HIS A 36 -10.14 -11.11 4.52
N GLY A 37 -10.94 -10.75 5.52
CA GLY A 37 -12.35 -10.41 5.35
C GLY A 37 -12.56 -9.17 4.49
N ALA A 38 -11.74 -8.15 4.72
CA ALA A 38 -11.74 -6.90 3.99
C ALA A 38 -11.26 -7.09 2.55
N GLU A 39 -10.16 -7.83 2.32
CA GLU A 39 -9.69 -8.18 0.98
C GLU A 39 -10.80 -8.83 0.14
N ARG A 40 -11.46 -9.85 0.70
CA ARG A 40 -12.60 -10.51 0.04
C ARG A 40 -13.77 -9.55 -0.21
N GLY A 41 -13.99 -8.63 0.72
CA GLY A 41 -14.97 -7.56 0.58
C GLY A 41 -14.66 -6.59 -0.57
N LEU A 42 -13.37 -6.35 -0.83
CA LEU A 42 -12.82 -5.55 -1.93
C LEU A 42 -12.62 -6.36 -3.23
N ARG A 43 -13.05 -7.63 -3.24
CA ARG A 43 -13.04 -8.53 -4.41
C ARG A 43 -11.66 -9.03 -4.84
N TYR A 44 -10.72 -9.13 -3.91
CA TYR A 44 -9.43 -9.81 -4.12
C TYR A 44 -9.03 -10.60 -2.87
N GLY A 45 -7.86 -11.22 -2.86
CA GLY A 45 -7.35 -11.94 -1.70
C GLY A 45 -8.01 -13.32 -1.47
N PRO A 46 -7.66 -13.99 -0.36
CA PRO A 46 -6.78 -13.48 0.70
C PRO A 46 -5.32 -13.35 0.25
N SER A 47 -4.59 -12.40 0.83
CA SER A 47 -3.13 -12.30 0.70
C SER A 47 -2.47 -13.63 1.05
N GLU A 48 -1.43 -13.98 0.29
CA GLU A 48 -0.61 -15.18 0.43
C GLU A 48 0.23 -15.12 1.71
N GLU A 49 0.68 -13.92 2.08
CA GLU A 49 1.51 -13.65 3.24
C GLU A 49 1.15 -12.28 3.83
N ILE A 50 1.14 -12.17 5.16
CA ILE A 50 1.12 -10.87 5.85
C ILE A 50 2.57 -10.44 6.03
N LEU A 51 2.96 -9.38 5.33
CA LEU A 51 4.34 -8.90 5.24
C LEU A 51 4.70 -7.93 6.36
N LEU A 52 3.74 -7.10 6.78
CA LEU A 52 3.94 -6.11 7.84
C LEU A 52 2.63 -5.84 8.59
N THR A 53 2.76 -5.62 9.90
CA THR A 53 1.68 -5.09 10.74
C THR A 53 2.24 -3.97 11.60
N TYR A 54 1.56 -2.82 11.64
CA TYR A 54 1.96 -1.71 12.50
C TYR A 54 0.77 -0.96 13.10
N PRO A 55 0.90 -0.45 14.34
CA PRO A 55 -0.16 0.33 14.99
C PRO A 55 -0.23 1.75 14.42
N ARG A 56 -1.45 2.29 14.29
CA ARG A 56 -1.68 3.69 13.87
C ARG A 56 -1.74 4.67 15.05
N GLY A 57 -1.95 4.17 16.26
CA GLY A 57 -2.01 4.98 17.49
C GLY A 57 -3.42 5.38 17.93
N ASP A 58 -4.43 5.26 17.07
CA ASP A 58 -5.86 5.40 17.39
C ASP A 58 -6.51 4.09 17.88
N GLY A 59 -5.70 3.04 18.07
CA GLY A 59 -6.14 1.69 18.41
C GLY A 59 -6.39 0.80 17.19
N SER A 60 -6.34 1.34 15.97
CA SER A 60 -6.32 0.56 14.74
C SER A 60 -4.91 0.04 14.41
N GLN A 61 -4.87 -0.99 13.58
CA GLN A 61 -3.66 -1.59 13.05
C GLN A 61 -3.74 -1.62 11.53
N ILE A 62 -2.62 -1.38 10.86
CA ILE A 62 -2.52 -1.53 9.41
C ILE A 62 -1.82 -2.84 9.10
N TYR A 63 -2.42 -3.59 8.20
CA TYR A 63 -1.90 -4.84 7.66
C TYR A 63 -1.46 -4.61 6.22
N VAL A 64 -0.24 -5.03 5.93
CA VAL A 64 0.32 -5.08 4.58
C VAL A 64 0.47 -6.55 4.21
N GLY A 65 -0.24 -7.00 3.19
CA GLY A 65 -0.18 -8.36 2.69
C GLY A 65 0.33 -8.45 1.25
N LYS A 66 0.96 -9.57 0.91
CA LYS A 66 1.32 -9.92 -0.46
C LYS A 66 0.13 -10.60 -1.12
N TRP A 67 -0.35 -10.05 -2.22
CA TRP A 67 -1.36 -10.73 -3.04
C TRP A 67 -0.96 -10.66 -4.50
N ASN A 68 -0.72 -11.81 -5.13
CA ASN A 68 -0.18 -11.88 -6.48
C ASN A 68 1.12 -11.05 -6.57
N ASN A 69 1.34 -10.33 -7.67
CA ASN A 69 2.47 -9.42 -7.84
C ASN A 69 2.17 -8.02 -7.28
N GLY A 70 1.71 -7.92 -6.04
CA GLY A 70 1.34 -6.65 -5.45
C GLY A 70 1.13 -6.68 -3.94
N LEU A 71 0.77 -5.52 -3.40
CA LEU A 71 0.59 -5.29 -1.97
C LEU A 71 -0.86 -4.92 -1.66
N SER A 72 -1.43 -5.52 -0.63
CA SER A 72 -2.70 -5.09 -0.02
C SER A 72 -2.40 -4.33 1.25
N VAL A 73 -2.90 -3.10 1.38
CA VAL A 73 -2.76 -2.28 2.59
C VAL A 73 -4.15 -1.98 3.14
N ILE A 74 -4.46 -2.55 4.32
CA ILE A 74 -5.80 -2.44 4.92
C ILE A 74 -5.70 -2.10 6.40
N PRO A 75 -6.40 -1.04 6.85
CA PRO A 75 -6.58 -0.76 8.27
C PRO A 75 -7.68 -1.65 8.87
N VAL A 76 -7.41 -2.24 10.03
CA VAL A 76 -8.37 -2.98 10.85
C VAL A 76 -8.43 -2.40 12.25
N GLU A 77 -9.62 -2.43 12.85
CA GLU A 77 -9.86 -1.87 14.17
C GLU A 77 -10.66 -2.83 15.04
N GLN A 78 -10.49 -2.68 16.35
CA GLN A 78 -11.29 -3.38 17.34
C GLN A 78 -12.68 -2.73 17.44
N TYR A 79 -13.72 -3.55 17.42
CA TYR A 79 -15.12 -3.15 17.50
C TYR A 79 -15.84 -3.93 18.59
N LEU A 80 -16.57 -3.22 19.45
CA LEU A 80 -17.32 -3.80 20.59
C LEU A 80 -16.47 -4.73 21.47
N GLY A 81 -15.19 -4.42 21.65
CA GLY A 81 -14.27 -5.08 22.58
C GLY A 81 -13.76 -6.47 22.19
N LEU A 82 -14.48 -7.24 21.37
CA LEU A 82 -14.08 -8.61 21.01
C LEU A 82 -14.10 -8.87 19.50
N PHE A 83 -14.70 -7.98 18.72
CA PHE A 83 -14.72 -8.10 17.28
C PHE A 83 -13.65 -7.23 16.64
N TRP A 84 -13.30 -7.60 15.43
CA TRP A 84 -12.44 -6.86 14.52
C TRP A 84 -13.18 -6.65 13.21
N ARG A 85 -12.92 -5.51 12.59
CA ARG A 85 -13.47 -5.15 11.28
C ARG A 85 -12.48 -4.29 10.51
N MET A 86 -12.72 -4.12 9.21
CA MET A 86 -12.07 -3.06 8.44
C MET A 86 -12.42 -1.72 9.06
N SER A 87 -11.42 -0.85 9.27
CA SER A 87 -11.69 0.45 9.86
C SER A 87 -12.60 1.29 8.96
N THR A 88 -13.51 2.04 9.58
CA THR A 88 -14.46 2.92 8.87
C THR A 88 -14.02 4.37 8.84
N ASP A 89 -13.06 4.74 9.69
CA ASP A 89 -12.65 6.13 9.90
C ASP A 89 -11.36 6.43 9.12
N VAL A 90 -10.92 5.49 8.28
CA VAL A 90 -9.66 5.52 7.55
C VAL A 90 -9.91 5.12 6.11
N ASP A 91 -9.30 5.87 5.20
CA ASP A 91 -9.31 5.53 3.79
C ASP A 91 -8.60 4.19 3.57
N VAL A 92 -9.28 3.32 2.85
CA VAL A 92 -8.76 2.02 2.47
C VAL A 92 -7.88 2.20 1.24
N GLU A 93 -6.57 1.96 1.39
CA GLU A 93 -5.65 1.93 0.25
C GLU A 93 -5.90 0.71 -0.63
N GLY A 94 -6.19 -0.45 -0.02
CA GLY A 94 -6.60 -1.65 -0.73
C GLY A 94 -5.46 -2.31 -1.51
N TYR A 95 -5.77 -2.92 -2.66
CA TYR A 95 -4.78 -3.61 -3.48
C TYR A 95 -4.05 -2.65 -4.39
N HIS A 96 -2.73 -2.78 -4.40
CA HIS A 96 -1.82 -2.11 -5.31
C HIS A 96 -1.06 -3.13 -6.13
N SER A 97 -1.32 -3.15 -7.43
CA SER A 97 -0.49 -3.90 -8.37
C SER A 97 0.87 -3.23 -8.51
N MET A 98 1.95 -4.02 -8.53
CA MET A 98 3.26 -3.51 -8.92
C MET A 98 3.24 -2.99 -10.36
N TYR A 99 4.01 -1.95 -10.60
CA TYR A 99 4.29 -1.42 -11.92
C TYR A 99 5.77 -1.63 -12.24
N GLY A 100 6.11 -2.80 -12.79
CA GLY A 100 7.47 -3.26 -13.02
C GLY A 100 7.93 -4.31 -12.00
N ASP A 101 9.18 -4.76 -12.11
CA ASP A 101 9.68 -5.88 -11.29
C ASP A 101 10.14 -5.46 -9.88
N VAL A 102 10.43 -4.17 -9.67
CA VAL A 102 10.64 -3.60 -8.33
C VAL A 102 9.78 -2.36 -8.22
N ASP A 103 8.96 -2.29 -7.18
CA ASP A 103 8.08 -1.15 -6.95
C ASP A 103 7.97 -0.80 -5.48
N ALA A 104 7.73 0.47 -5.21
CA ALA A 104 7.59 0.98 -3.85
C ALA A 104 6.61 2.14 -3.80
N ARG A 105 5.95 2.28 -2.66
CA ARG A 105 5.01 3.36 -2.39
C ARG A 105 5.09 3.82 -0.95
N LEU A 106 4.64 5.04 -0.73
CA LEU A 106 4.35 5.54 0.60
C LEU A 106 2.88 5.25 0.93
N THR A 107 2.62 4.66 2.09
CA THR A 107 1.26 4.56 2.65
C THR A 107 0.83 5.90 3.22
N LYS A 108 -0.46 6.06 3.51
CA LYS A 108 -1.01 7.27 4.13
C LYS A 108 -0.42 7.57 5.52
N GLU A 109 0.18 6.58 6.18
CA GLU A 109 0.84 6.73 7.48
C GLU A 109 2.34 6.97 7.37
N SER A 110 2.82 7.43 6.21
CA SER A 110 4.24 7.64 5.92
C SER A 110 5.09 6.39 6.10
N VAL A 111 4.55 5.20 5.82
CA VAL A 111 5.34 3.96 5.79
C VAL A 111 5.66 3.63 4.34
N LEU A 112 6.96 3.63 4.00
CA LEU A 112 7.44 3.08 2.74
C LEU A 112 7.21 1.58 2.76
N VAL A 113 6.55 1.06 1.74
CA VAL A 113 6.40 -0.37 1.49
C VAL A 113 6.71 -0.66 0.03
N GLY A 114 7.43 -1.74 -0.23
CA GLY A 114 7.76 -2.14 -1.58
C GLY A 114 8.06 -3.62 -1.71
N LEU A 115 8.07 -4.07 -2.97
CA LEU A 115 8.24 -5.47 -3.34
C LEU A 115 9.18 -5.55 -4.55
N SER A 116 10.13 -6.48 -4.50
CA SER A 116 10.97 -6.91 -5.61
C SER A 116 10.55 -8.32 -6.05
N LEU A 117 10.36 -8.52 -7.35
CA LEU A 117 10.19 -9.82 -7.99
C LEU A 117 11.52 -10.40 -8.48
N LEU A 118 12.58 -9.59 -8.47
CA LEU A 118 13.92 -9.97 -8.90
C LEU A 118 14.70 -10.58 -7.73
N PRO A 119 14.99 -11.89 -7.74
CA PRO A 119 15.69 -12.56 -6.64
C PRO A 119 17.14 -12.10 -6.45
N GLU A 120 17.76 -11.53 -7.49
CA GLU A 120 19.11 -10.97 -7.45
C GLU A 120 19.19 -9.61 -6.75
N VAL A 121 18.06 -8.92 -6.55
CA VAL A 121 18.02 -7.62 -5.87
C VAL A 121 18.05 -7.82 -4.36
N THR A 122 19.12 -7.36 -3.73
CA THR A 122 19.34 -7.46 -2.27
C THR A 122 19.23 -6.12 -1.56
N GLU A 123 19.29 -5.02 -2.31
CA GLU A 123 19.21 -3.65 -1.80
C GLU A 123 18.39 -2.79 -2.77
N VAL A 124 17.58 -1.89 -2.22
CA VAL A 124 16.82 -0.91 -2.99
C VAL A 124 17.08 0.50 -2.50
N THR A 125 17.27 1.42 -3.44
CA THR A 125 17.31 2.86 -3.16
C THR A 125 16.03 3.50 -3.67
N CYS A 126 15.33 4.22 -2.80
CA CYS A 126 14.13 4.99 -3.15
C CYS A 126 14.40 6.49 -3.03
N LEU A 127 13.88 7.27 -3.98
CA LEU A 127 13.86 8.73 -3.88
C LEU A 127 12.42 9.22 -3.69
N PHE A 128 12.26 10.14 -2.76
CA PHE A 128 10.99 10.78 -2.46
C PHE A 128 10.91 12.17 -3.04
N TYR A 129 9.73 12.53 -3.54
CA TYR A 129 9.44 13.83 -4.10
C TYR A 129 8.23 14.43 -3.38
N SER A 130 8.16 15.76 -3.36
CA SER A 130 7.02 16.52 -2.82
C SER A 130 6.28 17.20 -3.96
N MET A 131 4.95 17.13 -3.93
CA MET A 131 4.06 17.91 -4.80
C MET A 131 3.81 19.33 -4.29
N GLU A 132 4.35 19.70 -3.12
CA GLU A 132 4.20 21.05 -2.55
C GLU A 132 4.94 22.11 -3.38
N ASP A 133 6.05 21.72 -3.99
CA ASP A 133 6.86 22.61 -4.80
C ASP A 133 6.46 22.44 -6.28
N GLU A 134 5.54 23.27 -6.79
CA GLU A 134 5.25 23.42 -8.23
C GLU A 134 6.47 24.00 -8.99
N VAL A 135 7.62 23.33 -8.96
CA VAL A 135 8.85 23.81 -9.60
C VAL A 135 9.08 23.07 -10.91
N GLU A 136 9.55 23.82 -11.91
CA GLU A 136 10.05 23.28 -13.18
C GLU A 136 11.18 22.24 -13.00
N ASP A 137 11.81 22.17 -11.81
CA ASP A 137 12.88 21.24 -11.45
C ASP A 137 12.53 20.42 -10.18
N LEU A 138 11.73 19.37 -10.31
CA LEU A 138 11.45 18.41 -9.23
C LEU A 138 12.77 17.81 -8.69
N LYS A 139 13.12 18.13 -7.45
CA LYS A 139 14.27 17.56 -6.75
C LYS A 139 13.80 16.58 -5.68
N PRO A 140 14.53 15.48 -5.47
CA PRO A 140 14.19 14.55 -4.40
C PRO A 140 14.39 15.24 -3.04
N VAL A 141 13.37 15.14 -2.19
CA VAL A 141 13.39 15.68 -0.82
C VAL A 141 14.10 14.75 0.15
N GLU A 142 14.12 13.44 -0.16
CA GLU A 142 14.77 12.43 0.65
C GLU A 142 15.24 11.25 -0.22
N GLU A 143 16.33 10.60 0.20
CA GLU A 143 16.81 9.32 -0.36
C GLU A 143 16.97 8.34 0.79
N ILE A 144 16.50 7.11 0.57
CA ILE A 144 16.75 6.01 1.49
C ILE A 144 17.22 4.78 0.73
N THR A 145 18.11 4.01 1.35
CA THR A 145 18.58 2.72 0.85
C THR A 145 18.30 1.65 1.89
N LEU A 146 17.63 0.57 1.47
CA LEU A 146 17.10 -0.48 2.35
C LEU A 146 17.49 -1.87 1.85
N PRO A 147 17.74 -2.82 2.74
CA PRO A 147 17.87 -4.22 2.36
C PRO A 147 16.52 -4.79 1.90
N VAL A 148 16.57 -5.72 0.96
CA VAL A 148 15.42 -6.49 0.49
C VAL A 148 15.42 -7.86 1.16
N ALA A 149 14.30 -8.24 1.77
CA ALA A 149 14.14 -9.55 2.38
C ALA A 149 14.08 -10.68 1.33
N GLU A 150 14.29 -11.93 1.75
CA GLU A 150 14.28 -13.09 0.84
C GLU A 150 12.97 -13.25 0.04
N ASN A 151 11.83 -12.81 0.60
CA ASN A 151 10.53 -12.83 -0.07
C ASN A 151 10.29 -11.62 -1.01
N GLY A 152 11.32 -10.79 -1.18
CA GLY A 152 11.31 -9.58 -2.01
C GLY A 152 10.79 -8.33 -1.31
N PHE A 153 10.30 -8.44 -0.06
CA PHE A 153 9.67 -7.31 0.63
C PHE A 153 10.69 -6.38 1.27
N PHE A 154 10.40 -5.09 1.27
CA PHE A 154 11.14 -4.07 2.00
C PHE A 154 10.19 -2.97 2.50
N HIS A 155 10.53 -2.36 3.63
CA HIS A 155 9.74 -1.29 4.21
C HIS A 155 10.57 -0.41 5.14
N GLU A 156 10.11 0.81 5.38
CA GLU A 156 10.66 1.71 6.40
C GLU A 156 9.60 2.72 6.85
N LYS A 157 9.65 3.17 8.11
CA LYS A 157 8.82 4.28 8.57
C LYS A 157 9.53 5.61 8.26
N MET A 158 8.91 6.44 7.44
CA MET A 158 9.43 7.75 7.06
C MET A 158 8.99 8.83 8.06
N ASP A 159 9.83 9.83 8.27
CA ASP A 159 9.55 10.99 9.13
C ASP A 159 8.93 12.16 8.35
N PHE A 160 8.01 11.85 7.42
CA PHE A 160 7.27 12.87 6.69
C PHE A 160 6.13 13.44 7.54
N PRO A 161 5.89 14.77 7.49
CA PRO A 161 4.78 15.40 8.20
C PRO A 161 3.43 14.78 7.80
N GLN A 162 2.71 14.19 8.78
CA GLN A 162 1.43 13.52 8.54
C GLN A 162 0.36 14.44 7.94
N GLU A 163 0.36 15.71 8.33
CA GLU A 163 -0.55 16.74 7.77
C GLU A 163 -0.38 16.94 6.26
N LYS A 164 0.75 16.50 5.70
CA LYS A 164 1.09 16.59 4.28
C LYS A 164 1.49 15.23 3.68
N ALA A 165 1.12 14.11 4.31
CA ALA A 165 1.54 12.78 3.87
C ALA A 165 1.18 12.53 2.38
N ASP A 166 0.01 12.99 1.95
CA ASP A 166 -0.47 12.88 0.56
C ASP A 166 0.34 13.71 -0.45
N MET A 167 1.23 14.59 -0.01
CA MET A 167 2.11 15.38 -0.89
C MET A 167 3.41 14.67 -1.22
N PHE A 168 3.78 13.63 -0.44
CA PHE A 168 5.02 12.88 -0.65
C PHE A 168 4.76 11.59 -1.40
N TYR A 169 5.63 11.26 -2.35
CA TYR A 169 5.53 10.02 -3.10
C TYR A 169 6.90 9.48 -3.47
N VAL A 170 6.98 8.18 -3.73
CA VAL A 170 8.18 7.55 -4.28
C VAL A 170 8.22 7.85 -5.77
N GLY A 171 9.18 8.67 -6.19
CA GLY A 171 9.35 9.04 -7.60
C GLY A 171 10.43 8.23 -8.32
N TYR A 172 11.24 7.47 -7.58
CA TYR A 172 12.28 6.62 -8.14
C TYR A 172 12.59 5.41 -7.26
N VAL A 173 12.89 4.30 -7.91
CA VAL A 173 13.36 3.06 -7.28
C VAL A 173 14.54 2.51 -8.09
N GLU A 174 15.62 2.15 -7.41
CA GLU A 174 16.79 1.45 -7.96
C GLU A 174 17.04 0.16 -7.21
N GLY A 175 17.14 -0.96 -7.90
CA GLY A 175 17.49 -2.26 -7.33
C GLY A 175 18.94 -2.62 -7.60
N ARG A 176 19.66 -3.04 -6.55
CA ARG A 176 21.06 -3.48 -6.62
C ARG A 176 21.24 -4.91 -6.14
N THR A 177 22.22 -5.58 -6.75
CA THR A 177 22.68 -6.90 -6.30
C THR A 177 23.59 -6.80 -5.08
N SER A 178 23.94 -7.93 -4.48
CA SER A 178 24.89 -7.99 -3.36
C SER A 178 26.29 -7.49 -3.71
N ALA A 179 26.63 -7.42 -5.01
CA ALA A 179 27.89 -6.88 -5.50
C ALA A 179 27.84 -5.35 -5.71
N GLY A 180 26.68 -4.72 -5.51
CA GLY A 180 26.44 -3.30 -5.76
C GLY A 180 26.14 -2.97 -7.23
N GLU A 181 25.92 -3.98 -8.08
CA GLU A 181 25.53 -3.76 -9.47
C GLU A 181 24.06 -3.34 -9.55
N VAL A 182 23.78 -2.27 -10.30
CA VAL A 182 22.42 -1.81 -10.55
C VAL A 182 21.79 -2.65 -11.65
N VAL A 183 20.71 -3.35 -11.30
CA VAL A 183 19.99 -4.26 -12.23
C VAL A 183 18.57 -3.80 -12.54
N TYR A 184 18.05 -2.82 -11.78
CA TYR A 184 16.73 -2.25 -12.01
C TYR A 184 16.71 -0.76 -11.71
N ARG A 185 15.99 0.01 -12.53
CA ARG A 185 15.68 1.42 -12.29
C ARG A 185 14.28 1.72 -12.81
N LYS A 186 13.57 2.58 -12.10
CA LYS A 186 12.28 3.12 -12.53
C LYS A 186 12.08 4.51 -11.93
N GLY A 187 11.55 5.44 -12.72
CA GLY A 187 11.16 6.78 -12.29
C GLY A 187 12.23 7.85 -12.50
N LEU A 188 12.09 9.00 -11.84
CA LEU A 188 12.96 10.17 -12.03
C LEU A 188 14.21 10.07 -11.15
N GLY A 189 15.37 9.84 -11.75
CA GLY A 189 16.65 9.79 -11.03
C GLY A 189 17.14 11.17 -10.57
N LYS A 190 18.12 11.16 -9.66
CA LYS A 190 18.84 12.37 -9.20
C LYS A 190 19.54 13.13 -10.33
N ASP A 191 19.86 12.45 -11.42
CA ASP A 191 20.47 13.04 -12.62
C ASP A 191 19.45 13.73 -13.54
N GLY A 192 18.18 13.82 -13.10
CA GLY A 192 17.08 14.43 -13.85
C GLY A 192 16.59 13.56 -15.01
N LYS A 193 17.06 12.32 -15.11
CA LYS A 193 16.62 11.39 -16.14
C LYS A 193 15.47 10.53 -15.65
N GLU A 194 14.50 10.35 -16.50
CA GLU A 194 13.42 9.39 -16.29
C GLU A 194 13.87 8.00 -16.79
N TYR A 195 13.59 6.96 -16.01
CA TYR A 195 13.88 5.57 -16.33
C TYR A 195 12.55 4.81 -16.43
N ASP A 196 12.34 4.11 -17.54
CA ASP A 196 11.22 3.18 -17.66
C ASP A 196 11.53 1.81 -17.05
N VAL A 197 10.53 0.92 -17.02
CA VAL A 197 10.63 -0.43 -16.43
C VAL A 197 11.71 -1.29 -17.11
N GLU A 198 12.13 -0.96 -18.33
CA GLU A 198 13.19 -1.67 -19.07
C GLU A 198 14.59 -1.08 -18.82
N GLY A 199 14.71 -0.11 -17.88
CA GLY A 199 15.94 0.62 -17.62
C GLY A 199 16.43 1.42 -18.82
N HIS A 200 15.57 1.62 -19.83
CA HIS A 200 15.86 2.42 -20.99
C HIS A 200 15.58 3.88 -20.62
N GLN A 201 16.43 4.79 -21.11
CA GLN A 201 15.98 6.18 -21.24
C GLN A 201 14.74 6.10 -22.13
N PRO A 202 13.57 6.61 -21.71
CA PRO A 202 12.45 6.68 -22.63
C PRO A 202 12.95 7.50 -23.81
N GLN A 203 13.06 6.86 -24.98
CA GLN A 203 13.06 7.65 -26.21
C GLN A 203 11.75 8.39 -26.17
N ILE A 204 11.82 9.72 -26.22
CA ILE A 204 10.66 10.60 -26.27
C ILE A 204 9.86 10.18 -27.51
N SER A 205 8.94 9.25 -27.33
CA SER A 205 7.92 8.88 -28.29
C SER A 205 6.60 8.97 -27.57
N SER A 206 5.87 10.00 -27.97
CA SER A 206 4.46 10.25 -27.67
C SER A 206 3.62 8.98 -27.62
N VAL A 207 2.74 8.86 -26.61
CA VAL A 207 1.26 8.74 -26.63
C VAL A 207 0.85 8.42 -25.18
N GLY A 208 -0.01 9.12 -24.42
CA GLY A 208 -0.85 10.30 -24.58
C GLY A 208 -1.92 10.35 -23.46
N GLY A 209 -2.30 11.56 -23.02
CA GLY A 209 -3.51 11.91 -22.24
C GLY A 209 -3.53 11.41 -20.80
N TRP A 210 -3.37 12.23 -19.76
CA TRP A 210 -4.05 13.49 -19.46
C TRP A 210 -3.08 14.43 -18.71
N ALA A 211 -3.31 15.74 -18.82
CA ALA A 211 -2.59 16.81 -18.09
C ALA A 211 -1.37 17.45 -18.77
N TYR A 212 -1.37 17.64 -20.08
CA TYR A 212 -0.56 18.72 -20.71
C TYR A 212 -1.27 19.28 -21.95
N GLU A 213 -2.46 19.84 -21.77
CA GLU A 213 -2.98 20.84 -22.70
C GLU A 213 -2.98 22.21 -21.99
N ASP A 214 -2.32 23.17 -22.64
CA ASP A 214 -2.63 24.61 -22.59
C ASP A 214 -2.29 25.47 -21.37
N VAL A 215 -1.01 25.52 -20.97
CA VAL A 215 -0.46 26.70 -20.26
C VAL A 215 0.39 27.60 -21.17
N LYS A 216 1.09 27.05 -22.16
CA LYS A 216 1.96 27.84 -23.06
C LYS A 216 1.23 28.40 -24.29
N GLU A 217 0.18 27.75 -24.79
CA GLU A 217 -0.58 28.23 -25.97
C GLU A 217 -1.57 29.37 -25.69
N ARG A 218 -1.91 29.63 -24.41
CA ARG A 218 -2.73 30.81 -24.02
C ARG A 218 -1.96 32.13 -23.99
N LYS A 219 -0.62 32.13 -24.03
CA LYS A 219 0.19 33.36 -24.00
C LYS A 219 0.66 33.85 -25.37
N ALA A 220 0.30 33.15 -26.46
CA ALA A 220 0.82 33.42 -27.80
C ALA A 220 -0.25 33.63 -28.87
N ARG A 221 -1.41 34.22 -28.52
CA ARG A 221 -2.28 34.85 -29.52
C ARG A 221 -2.42 36.35 -29.23
N PRO A 222 -2.24 37.22 -30.24
CA PRO A 222 -2.33 38.66 -30.09
C PRO A 222 -3.73 39.15 -29.69
#